data_AF-A0A8J2LXP6-F1
#
_entry.id   AF-A0A8J2LXP6-F1
#
_cell.length_a   1.000
_cell.length_b   1.000
_cell.length_c   1.000
_cell.angle_alpha   90.00
_cell.angle_beta   90.00
_cell.angle_gamma   90.00
#
_symmetry.space_group_name_H-M   'P 1'
#
loop_
_entity.id
_entity.type
_entity.pdbx_description
1 polymer ?
#
loop_
_entity_poly.entity_id
_entity_poly.type
_entity_poly.pdbx_seq_one_letter_code
_entity_poly.pdbx_strand_id
1 'polypeptide(L)'
;MSNNKNIAIFVIIPTIIFSASALPTDTKSEKSEKIGPCVNGLCPVEYECISNDCIKTQTFKNFTKGQSVGPCINGLCPGHHTCYDDFCYNKDGLVDTS
;
A
#
# COMPACT_ATOMS: atom_id res chain seq x y z
N MET A 1 -26.78 -54.59 -38.85
CA MET A 1 -27.48 -54.50 -37.54
C MET A 1 -26.56 -53.78 -36.56
N SER A 2 -27.10 -52.89 -35.71
CA SER A 2 -26.43 -51.81 -34.93
C SER A 2 -26.20 -50.54 -35.76
N ASN A 3 -27.10 -49.54 -35.84
CA ASN A 3 -27.75 -48.74 -34.80
C ASN A 3 -26.75 -48.17 -33.78
N ASN A 4 -26.46 -46.85 -33.84
CA ASN A 4 -27.08 -45.88 -32.91
C ASN A 4 -26.41 -44.50 -32.95
N LYS A 5 -27.27 -43.51 -33.28
CA LYS A 5 -27.48 -42.22 -32.62
C LYS A 5 -26.30 -41.26 -32.52
N ASN A 6 -26.39 -40.22 -33.36
CA ASN A 6 -25.95 -38.86 -33.06
C ASN A 6 -26.44 -38.47 -31.66
N ILE A 7 -25.57 -38.58 -30.66
CA ILE A 7 -25.81 -38.06 -29.31
C ILE A 7 -24.85 -36.88 -29.18
N ALA A 8 -25.40 -35.69 -29.41
CA ALA A 8 -24.78 -34.43 -29.04
C ALA A 8 -24.65 -34.40 -27.51
N ILE A 9 -23.51 -34.87 -26.99
CA ILE A 9 -23.14 -34.64 -25.60
C ILE A 9 -22.56 -33.23 -25.56
N PHE A 10 -23.43 -32.24 -25.31
CA PHE A 10 -23.00 -30.97 -24.75
C PHE A 10 -22.35 -31.30 -23.41
N VAL A 11 -21.04 -31.47 -23.42
CA VAL A 11 -20.24 -31.55 -22.20
C VAL A 11 -20.40 -30.18 -21.55
N ILE A 12 -21.30 -30.16 -20.57
CA ILE A 12 -21.53 -29.04 -19.66
C ILE A 12 -20.18 -28.82 -19.00
N ILE A 13 -19.41 -27.85 -19.49
CA ILE A 13 -18.18 -27.41 -18.88
C ILE A 13 -18.58 -27.02 -17.46
N PRO A 14 -18.17 -27.74 -16.40
CA PRO A 14 -18.36 -27.21 -15.07
C PRO A 14 -17.49 -25.96 -15.05
N THR A 15 -18.14 -24.80 -15.10
CA THR A 15 -17.53 -23.50 -14.86
C THR A 15 -16.76 -23.64 -13.57
N ILE A 16 -15.44 -23.75 -13.67
CA ILE A 16 -14.56 -23.77 -12.51
C ILE A 16 -14.87 -22.47 -11.79
N ILE A 17 -15.54 -22.61 -10.66
CA ILE A 17 -15.86 -21.52 -9.75
C ILE A 17 -14.50 -20.96 -9.37
N PHE A 18 -14.15 -19.83 -9.98
CA PHE A 18 -13.04 -18.99 -9.55
C PHE A 18 -13.45 -18.51 -8.15
N SER A 19 -13.14 -19.29 -7.12
CA SER A 19 -13.08 -18.78 -5.76
C SER A 19 -11.93 -17.79 -5.76
N ALA A 20 -12.26 -16.56 -6.14
CA ALA A 20 -11.44 -15.40 -5.89
C ALA A 20 -11.33 -15.33 -4.36
N SER A 21 -10.27 -15.94 -3.82
CA SER A 21 -9.74 -15.51 -2.54
C SER A 21 -9.45 -14.03 -2.71
N ALA A 22 -10.36 -13.20 -2.23
CA ALA A 22 -10.13 -11.79 -2.06
C ALA A 22 -8.89 -11.69 -1.18
N LEU A 23 -7.75 -11.41 -1.81
CA LEU A 23 -6.60 -10.92 -1.08
C LEU A 23 -7.11 -9.69 -0.34
N PRO A 24 -6.98 -9.61 1.00
CA PRO A 24 -7.03 -8.32 1.65
C PRO A 24 -5.82 -7.57 1.09
N THR A 25 -6.03 -6.89 -0.03
CA THR A 25 -5.20 -5.75 -0.36
C THR A 25 -5.52 -4.79 0.76
N ASP A 26 -4.71 -4.82 1.82
CA ASP A 26 -4.45 -3.66 2.64
C ASP A 26 -3.99 -2.59 1.67
N THR A 27 -4.97 -1.96 1.05
CA THR A 27 -4.85 -0.67 0.41
C THR A 27 -4.66 0.23 1.59
N LYS A 28 -3.42 0.21 2.11
CA LYS A 28 -2.85 1.26 2.92
C LYS A 28 -3.10 2.50 2.10
N SER A 29 -4.22 3.15 2.40
CA SER A 29 -4.61 4.39 1.79
C SER A 29 -3.51 5.35 2.17
N GLU A 30 -2.61 5.53 1.22
CA GLU A 30 -1.53 6.46 1.25
C GLU A 30 -2.19 7.84 1.28
N LYS A 31 -2.61 8.25 2.48
CA LYS A 31 -3.40 9.46 2.69
C LYS A 31 -2.45 10.64 2.53
N SER A 32 -2.16 11.00 1.30
CA SER A 32 -1.55 12.27 0.95
C SER A 32 -2.48 13.38 1.44
N GLU A 33 -2.00 14.17 2.41
CA GLU A 33 -2.81 15.20 3.04
C GLU A 33 -2.67 16.49 2.24
N LYS A 34 -3.77 16.86 1.55
CA LYS A 34 -3.90 18.12 0.84
C LYS A 34 -4.28 19.24 1.81
N ILE A 35 -3.50 20.32 1.86
CA ILE A 35 -3.78 21.46 2.73
C ILE A 35 -4.30 22.70 1.98
N GLY A 36 -4.10 22.79 0.67
CA GLY A 36 -4.52 23.95 -0.11
C GLY A 36 -3.88 24.00 -1.49
N PRO A 37 -4.18 25.02 -2.31
CA PRO A 37 -3.50 25.25 -3.58
C PRO A 37 -2.10 25.80 -3.36
N CYS A 38 -1.25 25.69 -4.37
CA CYS A 38 0.05 26.36 -4.37
C CYS A 38 -0.11 27.88 -4.46
N VAL A 39 0.76 28.61 -3.76
CA VAL A 39 0.83 30.07 -3.87
C VAL A 39 2.12 30.42 -4.59
N ASN A 40 2.01 30.89 -5.82
CA ASN A 40 3.17 31.21 -6.67
C ASN A 40 4.16 30.02 -6.84
N GLY A 41 3.63 28.80 -6.93
CA GLY A 41 4.43 27.57 -7.03
C GLY A 41 5.09 27.12 -5.71
N LEU A 42 4.77 27.77 -4.60
CA LEU A 42 5.34 27.48 -3.29
C LEU A 42 4.29 26.92 -2.32
N CYS A 43 4.77 26.14 -1.36
CA CYS A 43 4.00 25.57 -0.26
C CYS A 43 4.74 25.77 1.08
N PRO A 44 4.05 25.64 2.21
CA PRO A 44 4.68 25.64 3.54
C PRO A 44 5.75 24.55 3.67
N VAL A 45 6.63 24.69 4.67
CA VAL A 45 7.66 23.67 4.97
C VAL A 45 7.01 22.30 5.16
N GLU A 46 7.64 21.25 4.63
CA GLU A 46 7.14 19.85 4.57
C GLU A 46 6.00 19.56 3.57
N TYR A 47 5.70 20.51 2.68
CA TYR A 47 4.73 20.34 1.59
C TYR A 47 5.36 20.62 0.24
N GLU A 48 4.96 19.83 -0.75
CA GLU A 48 5.35 20.02 -2.16
C GLU A 48 4.17 20.46 -3.00
N CYS A 49 4.46 21.32 -3.97
CA CYS A 49 3.48 21.75 -4.96
C CYS A 49 3.38 20.69 -6.07
N ILE A 50 2.33 19.87 -6.02
CA ILE A 50 2.06 18.81 -6.98
C ILE A 50 0.71 19.09 -7.63
N SER A 51 0.67 19.22 -8.96
CA SER A 51 -0.58 19.47 -9.69
C SER A 51 -1.38 20.68 -9.17
N ASN A 52 -0.68 21.77 -8.79
CA ASN A 52 -1.24 22.99 -8.20
C ASN A 52 -1.82 22.84 -6.78
N ASP A 53 -1.56 21.72 -6.11
CA ASP A 53 -1.96 21.48 -4.73
C ASP A 53 -0.74 21.29 -3.83
N CYS A 54 -0.79 21.88 -2.64
CA CYS A 54 0.15 21.63 -1.57
C CYS A 54 -0.21 20.32 -0.90
N ILE A 55 0.59 19.30 -1.21
CA ILE A 55 0.46 17.95 -0.70
C ILE A 55 1.55 17.74 0.33
N LYS A 56 1.19 17.19 1.49
CA LYS A 56 2.17 16.83 2.50
C LYS A 56 3.13 15.83 1.88
N THR A 57 4.40 16.18 1.78
CA THR A 57 5.46 15.24 1.45
C THR A 57 5.61 14.35 2.68
N GLN A 58 4.68 13.42 2.83
CA GLN A 58 5.01 12.22 3.57
C GLN A 58 6.13 11.63 2.72
N THR A 59 7.38 11.86 3.10
CA THR A 59 8.44 10.94 2.74
C THR A 59 7.84 9.61 3.13
N PHE A 60 7.34 8.86 2.15
CA PHE A 60 6.80 7.54 2.40
C PHE A 60 8.00 6.78 2.85
N LYS A 61 8.16 6.74 4.17
CA LYS A 61 9.22 6.02 4.83
C LYS A 61 8.94 4.60 4.41
N ASN A 62 9.66 4.16 3.38
CA ASN A 62 9.68 2.79 2.91
C ASN A 62 10.44 2.04 3.99
N PHE A 63 9.76 1.89 5.13
CA PHE A 63 10.17 1.05 6.22
C PHE A 63 10.09 -0.37 5.69
N THR A 64 11.18 -0.82 5.08
CA THR A 64 11.30 -2.22 4.71
C THR A 64 11.26 -3.00 6.02
N LYS A 65 10.42 -4.04 6.08
CA LYS A 65 10.23 -4.89 7.27
C LYS A 65 11.55 -5.42 7.85
N GLY A 66 12.63 -5.48 7.06
CA GLY A 66 13.97 -5.86 7.51
C GLY A 66 14.76 -4.78 8.27
N GLN A 67 14.32 -3.52 8.29
CA GLN A 67 14.95 -2.43 9.04
C GLN A 67 14.30 -2.17 10.41
N SER A 68 13.25 -2.91 10.77
CA SER A 68 12.62 -2.74 12.08
C SER A 68 13.58 -3.20 13.19
N VAL A 69 13.74 -2.38 14.22
CA VAL A 69 14.54 -2.75 15.41
C VAL A 69 13.77 -3.64 16.39
N GLY A 70 12.45 -3.72 16.25
CA GLY A 70 11.58 -4.50 17.10
C GLY A 70 10.13 -4.02 17.03
N PRO A 71 9.21 -4.65 17.77
CA PRO A 71 7.83 -4.19 17.89
C PRO A 71 7.73 -2.92 18.74
N CYS A 72 6.67 -2.16 18.55
CA CYS A 72 6.32 -1.08 19.47
C CYS A 72 5.83 -1.66 20.80
N ILE A 73 6.24 -1.06 21.91
CA ILE A 73 5.76 -1.41 23.24
C ILE A 73 4.83 -0.31 23.69
N ASN A 74 3.51 -0.59 23.71
CA ASN A 74 2.48 0.41 24.04
C ASN A 74 2.55 1.68 23.15
N GLY A 75 2.84 1.50 21.86
CA GLY A 75 3.02 2.60 20.90
C GLY A 75 4.32 3.40 21.04
N LEU A 76 5.23 2.97 21.93
CA LEU A 76 6.50 3.62 22.19
C LEU A 76 7.67 2.80 21.65
N CYS A 77 8.74 3.53 21.29
CA CYS A 77 10.00 2.98 20.82
C CYS A 77 11.17 3.62 21.59
N PRO A 78 12.33 2.94 21.67
CA PRO A 78 13.54 3.51 22.23
C PRO A 78 13.98 4.80 21.49
N GLY A 79 14.82 5.61 22.13
CA GLY A 79 15.24 6.92 21.63
C GLY A 79 15.68 6.90 20.16
N HIS A 80 15.34 7.96 19.42
CA HIS A 80 15.56 8.10 17.96
C HIS A 80 14.80 7.12 17.04
N HIS A 81 13.84 6.37 17.57
CA HIS A 81 12.96 5.53 16.76
C HIS A 81 11.54 6.09 16.70
N THR A 82 10.79 5.71 15.68
CA THR A 82 9.36 6.01 15.54
C THR A 82 8.57 4.72 15.42
N CYS A 83 7.42 4.66 16.08
CA CYS A 83 6.48 3.56 15.90
C CYS A 83 5.72 3.79 14.60
N TYR A 84 5.73 2.80 13.72
CA TYR A 84 4.98 2.78 12.48
C TYR A 84 4.53 1.34 12.22
N ASP A 85 3.23 1.12 12.02
CA ASP A 85 2.67 -0.21 11.73
C ASP A 85 3.07 -1.28 12.76
N ASP A 86 3.01 -0.95 14.06
CA ASP A 86 3.45 -1.79 15.19
C ASP A 86 4.94 -2.16 15.24
N PHE A 87 5.77 -1.57 14.38
CA PHE A 87 7.22 -1.74 14.40
C PHE A 87 7.97 -0.44 14.65
N CYS A 88 9.10 -0.56 15.35
CA CYS A 88 10.02 0.54 15.61
C CYS A 88 11.04 0.64 14.49
N TYR A 89 11.20 1.85 13.94
CA TYR A 89 12.17 2.15 12.89
C TYR A 89 13.03 3.34 13.26
N ASN A 90 14.29 3.33 12.81
CA ASN A 90 15.22 4.43 13.04
C ASN A 90 14.76 5.68 12.26
N LYS A 91 14.77 6.85 12.92
CA LYS A 91 14.50 8.15 12.28
C LYS A 91 15.59 8.54 11.27
N ASP A 92 16.82 8.07 11.49
CA ASP A 92 18.02 8.35 10.69
C ASP A 92 18.25 7.33 9.57
N GLY A 93 17.48 6.24 9.53
CA GLY A 93 17.48 5.25 8.43
C GLY A 93 16.78 5.76 7.17
N LEU A 94 16.48 7.07 7.10
CA LEU A 94 16.06 7.78 5.90
C LEU A 94 17.23 7.76 4.91
N VAL A 95 17.34 6.70 4.12
CA VAL A 95 18.11 6.78 2.88
C VAL A 95 17.23 7.55 1.90
N ASP A 96 17.50 8.85 1.79
CA ASP A 96 17.08 9.65 0.65
C ASP A 96 17.65 8.97 -0.59
N THR A 97 16.87 8.12 -1.24
CA THR A 97 17.25 7.59 -2.54
C THR A 97 16.98 8.72 -3.53
N SER A 98 17.99 9.59 -3.68
CA SER A 98 18.03 10.69 -4.64
C SER A 98 18.05 10.20 -6.08
#